data_AF-A0A2S5WR32-F1
#
_entry.id   AF-A0A2S5WR32-F1
#
_cell.length_a   1.000
_cell.length_b   1.000
_cell.length_c   1.000
_cell.angle_alpha   90.00
_cell.angle_beta   90.00
_cell.angle_gamma   90.00
#
_symmetry.space_group_name_H-M   'P 1'
#
loop_
_entity.id
_entity.type
_entity.pdbx_description
1 polymer ?
#
loop_
_entity_poly.entity_id
_entity_poly.type
_entity_poly.pdbx_seq_one_letter_code
_entity_poly.pdbx_strand_id
1 'polypeptide(L)'
;MVEPAPSEEVVGGPPPQPTDAPVPPPVGDNGPIFSASATTAEREAAVRDLAELTLQHFPGDLEEIDYVGAPGMEISRQVCGGYSRSGDHYFVGHSFRTDAGAAELEQIEALWTEKGLNIGTTPSSISGDGLRSDTIENASLSYDTDGTFHLFITGRCGDIP
;
A
#
# COMPACT_ATOMS: atom_id res chain seq x y z
N MET A 1 -15.54 -68.85 -16.84
CA MET A 1 -14.27 -68.72 -16.09
C MET A 1 -13.70 -67.35 -16.41
N VAL A 2 -13.14 -66.71 -15.40
CA VAL A 2 -13.14 -65.27 -15.08
C VAL A 2 -12.35 -64.40 -16.08
N GLU A 3 -12.91 -63.26 -16.48
CA GLU A 3 -12.26 -62.16 -17.22
C GLU A 3 -11.12 -61.54 -16.40
N PRO A 4 -9.97 -61.18 -16.99
CA PRO A 4 -8.96 -60.38 -16.30
C PRO A 4 -9.40 -58.91 -16.22
N ALA A 5 -9.33 -58.34 -15.02
CA ALA A 5 -9.59 -56.92 -14.77
C ALA A 5 -8.54 -56.02 -15.47
N PRO A 6 -8.92 -54.82 -15.95
CA PRO A 6 -7.96 -53.86 -16.49
C PRO A 6 -7.06 -53.30 -15.38
N SER A 7 -5.80 -53.10 -15.75
CA SER A 7 -4.73 -52.53 -14.94
C SER A 7 -5.03 -51.08 -14.56
N GLU A 8 -4.93 -50.74 -13.28
CA GLU A 8 -4.99 -49.35 -12.81
C GLU A 8 -3.78 -48.58 -13.32
N GLU A 9 -4.00 -47.62 -14.22
CA GLU A 9 -3.08 -46.53 -14.47
C GLU A 9 -2.96 -45.67 -13.20
N VAL A 10 -1.80 -45.69 -12.56
CA VAL A 10 -1.43 -44.71 -11.54
C VAL A 10 -1.16 -43.38 -12.27
N VAL A 11 -2.21 -42.60 -12.48
CA VAL A 11 -2.10 -41.19 -12.84
C VAL A 11 -1.80 -40.43 -11.55
N GLY A 12 -0.55 -40.01 -11.39
CA GLY A 12 -0.14 -39.09 -10.33
C GLY A 12 -0.89 -37.77 -10.47
N GLY A 13 -1.95 -37.61 -9.67
CA GLY A 13 -2.59 -36.31 -9.47
C GLY A 13 -1.70 -35.40 -8.62
N PRO A 14 -1.77 -34.06 -8.83
CA PRO A 14 -1.11 -33.11 -7.95
C PRO A 14 -1.58 -33.30 -6.50
N PRO A 15 -0.71 -33.04 -5.50
CA PRO A 15 -1.09 -33.20 -4.10
C PRO A 15 -2.36 -32.38 -3.79
N PRO A 16 -3.25 -32.89 -2.92
CA PRO A 16 -4.44 -32.16 -2.53
C PRO A 16 -4.04 -30.80 -1.95
N GLN A 17 -4.53 -29.73 -2.55
CA GLN A 17 -4.38 -28.39 -1.98
C GLN A 17 -5.10 -28.37 -0.62
N PRO A 18 -4.50 -27.82 0.44
CA PRO A 18 -5.20 -27.61 1.69
C PRO A 18 -6.35 -26.62 1.45
N THR A 19 -7.58 -27.13 1.46
CA THR A 19 -8.81 -26.35 1.57
C THR A 19 -8.96 -25.84 3.01
N ASP A 20 -9.59 -24.65 3.12
CA ASP A 20 -9.99 -23.95 4.35
C ASP A 20 -8.97 -23.03 5.04
N ALA A 21 -8.43 -22.08 4.27
CA ALA A 21 -8.41 -20.71 4.80
C ALA A 21 -9.81 -20.11 4.56
N PRO A 22 -10.50 -19.56 5.57
CA PRO A 22 -11.79 -18.91 5.35
C PRO A 22 -11.59 -17.80 4.33
N VAL A 23 -12.25 -17.94 3.18
CA VAL A 23 -12.31 -16.88 2.17
C VAL A 23 -12.94 -15.69 2.89
N PRO A 24 -12.24 -14.54 3.00
CA PRO A 24 -12.83 -13.37 3.61
C PRO A 24 -14.14 -13.07 2.86
N PRO A 25 -15.22 -12.69 3.58
CA PRO A 25 -16.48 -12.39 2.93
C PRO A 25 -16.23 -11.38 1.81
N PRO A 26 -16.95 -11.47 0.68
CA PRO A 26 -16.85 -10.45 -0.36
C PRO A 26 -17.06 -9.10 0.32
N VAL A 27 -16.08 -8.19 0.16
CA VAL A 27 -16.21 -6.81 0.61
C VAL A 27 -17.50 -6.32 -0.01
N GLY A 28 -18.52 -6.13 0.83
CA GLY A 28 -19.87 -5.82 0.37
C GLY A 28 -19.81 -4.58 -0.50
N ASP A 29 -20.67 -4.54 -1.53
CA ASP A 29 -20.82 -3.42 -2.46
C ASP A 29 -20.65 -2.09 -1.72
N ASN A 30 -19.42 -1.58 -1.81
CA ASN A 30 -19.10 -0.22 -1.53
C ASN A 30 -19.99 0.55 -2.51
N GLY A 31 -21.01 1.27 -2.02
CA GLY A 31 -21.94 2.04 -2.85
C GLY A 31 -21.23 3.06 -3.76
N PRO A 32 -21.83 4.18 -4.17
CA PRO A 32 -21.06 5.23 -4.85
C PRO A 32 -20.05 5.84 -3.84
N ILE A 33 -18.91 5.18 -3.64
CA ILE A 33 -17.85 5.51 -2.69
C ILE A 33 -16.95 6.53 -3.37
N PHE A 34 -17.45 7.76 -3.27
CA PHE A 34 -16.75 9.04 -3.24
C PHE A 34 -15.93 9.41 -4.49
N SER A 35 -16.55 10.23 -5.35
CA SER A 35 -15.80 11.15 -6.20
C SER A 35 -14.82 11.91 -5.30
N ALA A 36 -13.53 11.87 -5.61
CA ALA A 36 -12.56 12.77 -4.98
C ALA A 36 -13.07 14.21 -5.14
N SER A 37 -13.59 14.78 -4.04
CA SER A 37 -14.05 16.18 -4.00
C SER A 37 -12.85 17.14 -4.05
N ALA A 38 -11.69 16.64 -3.63
CA ALA A 38 -10.41 17.33 -3.68
C ALA A 38 -9.92 17.53 -5.12
N THR A 39 -9.49 18.75 -5.41
CA THR A 39 -8.80 19.13 -6.64
C THR A 39 -7.49 18.37 -6.80
N THR A 40 -6.96 18.32 -8.03
CA THR A 40 -5.63 17.77 -8.34
C THR A 40 -4.54 18.38 -7.45
N ALA A 41 -4.59 19.69 -7.20
CA ALA A 41 -3.61 20.37 -6.35
C ALA A 41 -3.72 19.99 -4.86
N GLU A 42 -4.95 19.84 -4.34
CA GLU A 42 -5.16 19.40 -2.95
C GLU A 42 -4.68 17.95 -2.73
N ARG A 43 -4.85 17.09 -3.73
CA ARG A 43 -4.36 15.70 -3.69
C ARG A 43 -2.83 15.65 -3.74
N GLU A 44 -2.18 16.43 -4.60
CA GLU A 44 -0.72 16.54 -4.63
C GLU A 44 -0.16 17.05 -3.29
N ALA A 45 -0.75 18.12 -2.76
CA ALA A 45 -0.32 18.70 -1.49
C ALA A 45 -0.49 17.70 -0.34
N ALA A 46 -1.62 16.97 -0.30
CA ALA A 46 -1.86 16.00 0.76
C ALA A 46 -0.85 14.84 0.78
N VAL A 47 -0.50 14.28 -0.38
CA VAL A 47 0.50 13.19 -0.43
C VAL A 47 1.88 13.69 -0.04
N ARG A 48 2.25 14.90 -0.50
CA ARG A 48 3.54 15.54 -0.15
C ARG A 48 3.61 15.83 1.35
N ASP A 49 2.60 16.49 1.90
CA ASP A 49 2.54 16.85 3.32
C ASP A 49 2.62 15.62 4.22
N LEU A 50 1.89 14.55 3.88
CA LEU A 50 1.94 13.30 4.65
C LEU A 50 3.33 12.67 4.60
N ALA A 51 3.99 12.69 3.44
CA ALA A 51 5.34 12.18 3.30
C ALA A 51 6.35 12.98 4.14
N GLU A 52 6.34 14.30 4.00
CA GLU A 52 7.25 15.20 4.72
C GLU A 52 7.07 15.11 6.23
N LEU A 53 5.82 15.06 6.72
CA LEU A 53 5.53 14.88 8.15
C LEU A 53 5.97 13.50 8.64
N THR A 54 5.83 12.46 7.82
CA THR A 54 6.32 11.11 8.17
C THR A 54 7.85 11.12 8.33
N LEU A 55 8.57 11.80 7.43
CA LEU A 55 10.03 11.86 7.45
C LEU A 55 10.59 12.66 8.63
N GLN A 56 9.81 13.57 9.23
CA GLN A 56 10.20 14.29 10.44
C GLN A 56 10.35 13.40 11.68
N HIS A 57 9.80 12.18 11.66
CA HIS A 57 9.92 11.19 12.74
C HIS A 57 11.15 10.29 12.61
N PHE A 58 12.04 10.60 11.67
CA PHE A 58 13.32 9.95 11.49
C PHE A 58 14.46 10.93 11.77
N PRO A 59 15.66 10.44 12.13
CA PRO A 59 16.81 11.30 12.33
C PRO A 59 17.20 12.05 11.04
N GLY A 60 17.88 13.19 11.18
CA GLY A 60 18.18 14.08 10.05
C GLY A 60 19.26 13.58 9.08
N ASP A 61 19.95 12.49 9.41
CA ASP A 61 21.02 11.85 8.63
C ASP A 61 20.55 10.58 7.92
N LEU A 62 19.52 10.72 7.08
CA LEU A 62 19.01 9.63 6.25
C LEU A 62 19.96 9.34 5.08
N GLU A 63 20.32 8.08 4.90
CA GLU A 63 20.98 7.63 3.67
C GLU A 63 19.88 7.37 2.62
N GLU A 64 19.73 8.28 1.66
CA GLU A 64 18.78 8.05 0.56
C GLU A 64 19.18 6.84 -0.28
N ILE A 65 18.21 5.97 -0.55
CA ILE A 65 18.35 4.83 -1.44
C ILE A 65 17.52 5.12 -2.69
N ASP A 66 18.11 4.89 -3.86
CA ASP A 66 17.42 5.12 -5.14
C ASP A 66 16.09 4.36 -5.18
N TYR A 67 15.00 5.13 -5.22
CA TYR A 67 13.68 4.59 -5.49
C TYR A 67 13.50 4.52 -7.00
N VAL A 68 13.47 3.30 -7.56
CA VAL A 68 13.25 3.06 -9.01
C VAL A 68 14.22 3.87 -9.91
N GLY A 69 15.44 4.11 -9.45
CA GLY A 69 16.47 4.84 -10.21
C GLY A 69 16.35 6.37 -10.16
N ALA A 70 15.53 6.92 -9.27
CA ALA A 70 15.49 8.34 -8.95
C ALA A 70 16.04 8.58 -7.53
N PRO A 71 16.96 9.54 -7.33
CA PRO A 71 17.41 9.93 -6.01
C PRO A 71 16.31 10.72 -5.28
N GLY A 72 16.20 10.52 -3.97
CA GLY A 72 15.30 11.26 -3.09
C GLY A 72 13.85 10.80 -3.09
N MET A 73 12.97 11.71 -2.68
CA MET A 73 11.52 11.50 -2.65
C MET A 73 10.92 11.78 -4.03
N GLU A 74 10.44 10.74 -4.70
CA GLU A 74 9.71 10.86 -5.96
C GLU A 74 8.26 11.26 -5.68
N ILE A 75 7.78 12.30 -6.36
CA ILE A 75 6.35 12.63 -6.41
C ILE A 75 5.94 12.63 -7.88
N SER A 76 5.13 11.66 -8.27
CA SER A 76 4.70 11.52 -9.66
C SER A 76 3.18 11.47 -9.78
N ARG A 77 2.68 12.06 -10.87
CA ARG A 77 1.27 11.95 -11.28
C ARG A 77 1.14 10.71 -12.15
N GLN A 78 0.24 9.80 -11.79
CA GLN A 78 -0.04 8.59 -12.56
C GLN A 78 -1.53 8.49 -12.89
N VAL A 79 -1.85 7.73 -13.93
CA VAL A 79 -3.22 7.45 -14.33
C VAL A 79 -3.76 6.34 -13.42
N CYS A 80 -4.84 6.61 -12.71
CA CYS A 80 -5.57 5.60 -11.98
C CYS A 80 -6.79 5.17 -12.79
N GLY A 81 -7.09 3.88 -12.84
CA GLY A 81 -8.33 3.46 -13.47
C GLY A 81 -8.49 1.96 -13.68
N GLY A 82 -9.75 1.57 -13.76
CA GLY A 82 -10.23 0.26 -14.14
C GLY A 82 -11.43 0.38 -15.09
N TYR A 83 -12.19 -0.70 -15.29
CA TYR A 83 -13.29 -0.74 -16.26
C TYR A 83 -14.38 0.34 -16.08
N SER A 84 -14.54 0.92 -14.90
CA SER A 84 -15.65 1.83 -14.55
C SER A 84 -15.25 3.27 -14.24
N ARG A 85 -13.96 3.57 -14.05
CA ARG A 85 -13.46 4.93 -13.77
C ARG A 85 -12.02 5.07 -14.23
N SER A 86 -11.72 6.18 -14.90
CA SER A 86 -10.37 6.59 -15.26
C SER A 86 -10.13 8.00 -14.73
N GLY A 87 -8.97 8.22 -14.16
CA GLY A 87 -8.62 9.39 -13.39
C GLY A 87 -7.12 9.60 -13.32
N ASP A 88 -6.70 10.54 -12.50
CA ASP A 88 -5.32 10.66 -12.06
C ASP A 88 -5.21 10.49 -10.54
N HIS A 89 -4.02 10.12 -10.09
CA HIS A 89 -3.61 10.25 -8.70
C HIS A 89 -2.17 10.75 -8.62
N TYR A 90 -1.77 11.13 -7.41
CA TYR A 90 -0.38 11.37 -7.10
C TYR A 90 0.16 10.22 -6.27
N PHE A 91 1.40 9.89 -6.54
CA PHE A 91 2.13 8.84 -5.87
C PHE A 91 3.41 9.43 -5.29
N VAL A 92 3.69 9.10 -4.03
CA VAL A 92 4.97 9.33 -3.38
C VAL A 92 5.67 8.00 -3.21
N GLY A 93 6.90 7.92 -3.72
CA GLY A 93 7.82 6.82 -3.45
C GLY A 93 9.11 7.36 -2.87
N HIS A 94 9.53 6.82 -1.72
CA HIS A 94 10.80 7.19 -1.12
C HIS A 94 11.42 5.98 -0.42
N SER A 95 12.73 5.83 -0.53
CA SER A 95 13.49 4.79 0.15
C SER A 95 14.71 5.39 0.81
N PHE A 96 14.98 4.98 2.04
CA PHE A 96 16.07 5.52 2.83
C PHE A 96 16.51 4.49 3.87
N ARG A 97 17.77 4.58 4.30
CA ARG A 97 18.31 3.76 5.38
C ARG A 97 18.60 4.63 6.60
N THR A 98 18.26 4.07 7.76
CA THR A 98 18.53 4.64 9.08
C THR A 98 18.63 3.51 10.10
N ASP A 99 19.07 3.80 11.32
CA ASP A 99 18.95 2.85 12.42
C ASP A 99 17.45 2.58 12.68
N ALA A 100 17.03 1.32 12.54
CA ALA A 100 15.63 0.92 12.73
C ALA A 100 15.11 1.22 14.15
N GLY A 101 16.01 1.27 15.14
CA GLY A 101 15.68 1.66 16.51
C GLY A 101 15.44 3.17 16.70
N ALA A 102 15.75 4.00 15.70
CA ALA A 102 15.60 5.45 15.76
C ALA A 102 14.25 5.95 15.25
N ALA A 103 13.42 5.07 14.66
CA ALA A 103 12.11 5.45 14.11
C ALA A 103 11.05 5.54 15.21
N GLU A 104 10.35 6.67 15.31
CA GLU A 104 9.23 6.87 16.24
C GLU A 104 7.92 6.32 15.66
N LEU A 105 7.86 5.00 15.44
CA LEU A 105 6.75 4.32 14.74
C LEU A 105 5.36 4.63 15.33
N GLU A 106 5.23 4.64 16.66
CA GLU A 106 3.97 4.98 17.34
C GLU A 106 3.50 6.42 17.02
N GLN A 107 4.42 7.35 16.81
CA GLN A 107 4.08 8.73 16.44
C GLN A 107 3.63 8.82 14.98
N ILE A 108 4.24 8.03 14.09
CA ILE A 108 3.82 7.92 12.69
C ILE A 108 2.39 7.35 12.61
N GLU A 109 2.07 6.31 13.40
CA GLU A 109 0.72 5.76 13.49
C GLU A 109 -0.31 6.79 13.96
N ALA A 110 0.03 7.58 14.99
CA ALA A 110 -0.82 8.65 15.49
C ALA A 110 -1.04 9.74 14.44
N LEU A 111 0.04 10.22 13.81
CA LEU A 111 -0.02 11.19 12.71
C LEU A 111 -0.93 10.71 11.58
N TRP A 112 -0.77 9.47 11.14
CA TRP A 112 -1.56 8.93 10.03
C TRP A 112 -3.04 8.78 10.40
N THR A 113 -3.32 8.43 11.66
CA THR A 113 -4.69 8.39 12.20
C THR A 113 -5.32 9.79 12.22
N GLU A 114 -4.59 10.81 12.67
CA GLU A 114 -5.04 12.21 12.66
C GLU A 114 -5.33 12.72 11.24
N LYS A 115 -4.61 12.21 10.24
CA LYS A 115 -4.82 12.47 8.81
C LYS A 115 -5.98 11.67 8.21
N GLY A 116 -6.72 10.93 9.03
CA GLY A 116 -7.95 10.22 8.65
C GLY A 116 -7.72 8.83 8.06
N LEU A 117 -6.52 8.26 8.20
CA LEU A 117 -6.24 6.90 7.77
C LEU A 117 -6.66 5.88 8.84
N ASN A 118 -7.18 4.75 8.39
CA ASN A 118 -7.40 3.59 9.25
C ASN A 118 -6.14 2.73 9.27
N ILE A 119 -5.50 2.62 10.44
CA ILE A 119 -4.15 2.06 10.55
C ILE A 119 -4.19 0.54 10.80
N GLY A 120 -3.32 -0.18 10.10
CA GLY A 120 -2.96 -1.56 10.38
C GLY A 120 -1.44 -1.70 10.46
N THR A 121 -0.95 -2.47 11.43
CA THR A 121 0.48 -2.58 11.72
C THR A 121 0.91 -4.04 11.73
N THR A 122 2.16 -4.26 11.32
CA THR A 122 2.86 -5.54 11.43
C THR A 122 4.27 -5.28 11.99
N PRO A 123 4.99 -6.32 12.40
CA PRO A 123 6.39 -6.18 12.82
C PRO A 123 7.36 -5.69 11.75
N SER A 124 6.91 -5.47 10.51
CA SER A 124 7.73 -4.96 9.40
C SER A 124 7.06 -3.83 8.61
N SER A 125 5.90 -3.34 9.05
CA SER A 125 5.22 -2.23 8.35
C SER A 125 4.14 -1.53 9.15
N ILE A 126 3.92 -0.26 8.80
CA ILE A 126 2.71 0.50 9.09
C ILE A 126 1.96 0.67 7.77
N SER A 127 0.66 0.43 7.76
CA SER A 127 -0.22 0.65 6.61
C SER A 127 -1.40 1.51 7.04
N GLY A 128 -1.79 2.46 6.21
CA GLY A 128 -2.95 3.31 6.42
C GLY A 128 -3.90 3.21 5.23
N ASP A 129 -5.16 2.88 5.50
CA ASP A 129 -6.22 2.87 4.49
C ASP A 129 -7.02 4.18 4.56
N GLY A 130 -7.13 4.84 3.41
CA GLY A 130 -7.84 6.10 3.22
C GLY A 130 -9.35 6.00 3.08
N LEU A 131 -10.03 4.94 3.57
CA LEU A 131 -11.50 4.79 3.49
C LEU A 131 -12.25 6.05 3.93
N ARG A 132 -11.68 6.85 4.84
CA ARG A 132 -12.26 8.08 5.39
C ARG A 132 -11.58 9.38 4.92
N SER A 133 -10.65 9.31 3.97
CA SER A 133 -9.88 10.47 3.47
C SER A 133 -10.33 10.85 2.05
N ASP A 134 -10.53 12.14 1.80
CA ASP A 134 -10.87 12.62 0.45
C ASP A 134 -9.65 12.77 -0.47
N THR A 135 -8.43 12.73 0.09
CA THR A 135 -7.19 13.05 -0.61
C THR A 135 -6.19 11.90 -0.68
N ILE A 136 -6.19 11.00 0.30
CA ILE A 136 -5.27 9.84 0.38
C ILE A 136 -6.07 8.55 0.19
N GLU A 137 -5.60 7.68 -0.69
CA GLU A 137 -6.16 6.34 -0.88
C GLU A 137 -5.49 5.32 0.04
N ASN A 138 -4.16 5.31 0.05
CA ASN A 138 -3.38 4.45 0.93
C ASN A 138 -2.03 5.07 1.28
N ALA A 139 -1.46 4.61 2.38
CA ALA A 139 -0.07 4.84 2.76
C ALA A 139 0.53 3.54 3.29
N SER A 140 1.81 3.29 3.02
CA SER A 140 2.55 2.20 3.62
C SER A 140 3.99 2.62 3.89
N LEU A 141 4.47 2.28 5.07
CA LEU A 141 5.86 2.40 5.48
C LEU A 141 6.32 1.00 5.84
N SER A 142 7.10 0.36 4.97
CA SER A 142 7.73 -0.93 5.25
C SER A 142 9.17 -0.75 5.71
N TYR A 143 9.65 -1.62 6.58
CA TYR A 143 11.01 -1.60 7.06
C TYR A 143 11.63 -2.98 7.06
N ASP A 144 12.84 -3.05 6.52
CA ASP A 144 13.64 -4.26 6.40
C ASP A 144 14.62 -4.38 7.57
N THR A 145 15.10 -5.60 7.81
CA THR A 145 16.02 -5.89 8.92
C THR A 145 17.40 -5.26 8.76
N ASP A 146 17.73 -4.76 7.57
CA ASP A 146 18.98 -4.05 7.29
C ASP A 146 18.88 -2.53 7.56
N GLY A 147 17.75 -2.07 8.11
CA GLY A 147 17.50 -0.66 8.42
C GLY A 147 16.97 0.15 7.23
N THR A 148 16.63 -0.51 6.12
CA THR A 148 16.00 0.14 4.98
C THR A 148 14.52 0.36 5.23
N PHE A 149 14.03 1.56 4.95
CA PHE A 149 12.63 1.95 4.99
C PHE A 149 12.17 2.28 3.57
N HIS A 150 10.93 1.89 3.27
CA HIS A 150 10.26 2.26 2.03
C HIS A 150 8.91 2.90 2.35
N LEU A 151 8.77 4.16 1.96
CA LEU A 151 7.54 4.94 2.09
C LEU A 151 6.83 4.99 0.74
N PHE A 152 5.57 4.59 0.75
CA PHE A 152 4.65 4.68 -0.38
C PHE A 152 3.38 5.40 0.06
N ILE A 153 2.96 6.43 -0.66
CA ILE A 153 1.68 7.10 -0.41
C ILE A 153 0.99 7.30 -1.75
N THR A 154 -0.26 6.86 -1.85
CA THR A 154 -1.07 7.08 -3.04
C THR A 154 -2.23 7.99 -2.69
N GLY A 155 -2.37 9.06 -3.47
CA GLY A 155 -3.51 9.96 -3.42
C GLY A 155 -4.78 9.30 -3.98
N ARG A 156 -5.93 9.81 -3.57
CA ARG A 156 -7.22 9.32 -4.06
C ARG A 156 -7.38 9.59 -5.56
N CYS A 157 -7.90 8.58 -6.26
CA CYS A 157 -8.20 8.69 -7.68
C CYS A 157 -9.27 9.76 -7.92
N GLY A 158 -8.93 10.79 -8.68
CA GLY A 158 -9.82 11.89 -9.03
C GLY A 158 -9.94 12.04 -10.53
N ASP A 159 -10.93 12.82 -10.95
CA ASP A 159 -11.17 12.99 -12.38
C ASP A 159 -10.03 13.81 -13.00
N ILE A 160 -9.67 13.48 -14.25
CA ILE A 160 -8.66 14.24 -15.00
C ILE A 160 -9.31 15.57 -15.43
N PRO A 161 -8.72 16.74 -15.09
CA PRO A 161 -9.23 18.03 -15.51
C PRO A 161 -9.24 18.22 -17.04
#